data_AF-A0A6P7ITE3-F1
#
_entry.id   AF-A0A6P7ITE3-F1
#
_cell.length_a   1.000
_cell.length_b   1.000
_cell.length_c   1.000
_cell.angle_alpha   90.00
_cell.angle_beta   90.00
_cell.angle_gamma   90.00
#
_symmetry.space_group_name_H-M   'P 1'
#
loop_
_entity.id
_entity.type
_entity.pdbx_description
1 polymer ?
#
loop_
_entity_poly.entity_id
_entity_poly.type
_entity_poly.pdbx_seq_one_letter_code
_entity_poly.pdbx_strand_id
1 'polypeptide(L)'
;MLFTRFFIRSMTSNLHRYVIWQSEGLVAYLHARPWTPGSVILESSSPGSPGGSIFHLEEPEYLTWLLGARAVAERLCDRLGVRRCALVSRPHKDRPAQIRVLPLHGLDAEWRPHLAGEEEHNAHDPGYCTSKTAPRWSNSSLTGIQTKIRAKLPLPDAPPDLTFHGDDPAHPGLFSRIVRGEEQQWRVWDDKGHVAFLTPFPNSPGFTVLVPRRPLTSDIFRLENEDYEGLVLAARKVSQLLEDGLGAWGTGLIFEGFEIDYAHAKLIPLFVPSSPETEDHTAKSRSPQFYPTYPGYVTSEDGPEASPDSLKNIHSQIIQS
;
A
#
# COMPACT_ATOMS: atom_id res chain seq x y z
N MET A 1 -24.17 -51.80 1.57
CA MET A 1 -23.14 -50.88 1.02
C MET A 1 -23.30 -49.53 1.70
N LEU A 2 -22.57 -49.30 2.79
CA LEU A 2 -22.48 -47.98 3.44
C LEU A 2 -21.30 -47.24 2.79
N PHE A 3 -21.57 -46.11 2.15
CA PHE A 3 -20.52 -45.18 1.70
C PHE A 3 -20.11 -44.29 2.86
N THR A 4 -18.96 -44.57 3.45
CA THR A 4 -18.30 -43.74 4.45
C THR A 4 -17.80 -42.46 3.76
N ARG A 5 -18.40 -41.31 4.07
CA ARG A 5 -17.86 -39.99 3.68
C ARG A 5 -16.56 -39.76 4.46
N PHE A 6 -15.43 -39.79 3.75
CA PHE A 6 -14.17 -39.25 4.26
C PHE A 6 -14.33 -37.73 4.43
N PHE A 7 -14.51 -37.28 5.67
CA PHE A 7 -14.18 -35.92 6.04
C PHE A 7 -12.66 -35.79 5.97
N ILE A 8 -12.14 -35.20 4.90
CA ILE A 8 -10.79 -34.64 4.93
C ILE A 8 -10.89 -33.44 5.87
N ARG A 9 -10.62 -33.69 7.15
CA ARG A 9 -10.36 -32.68 8.14
C ARG A 9 -9.09 -31.99 7.66
N SER A 10 -9.23 -30.82 7.02
CA SER A 10 -8.09 -29.94 6.73
C SER A 10 -7.34 -29.77 8.03
N MET A 11 -6.13 -30.34 8.10
CA MET A 11 -5.19 -30.10 9.18
C MET A 11 -4.74 -28.66 9.02
N THR A 12 -5.51 -27.72 9.56
CA THR A 12 -4.95 -26.43 9.97
C THR A 12 -3.99 -26.75 11.10
N SER A 13 -2.73 -27.01 10.73
CA SER A 13 -1.63 -26.99 11.68
C SER A 13 -1.78 -25.73 12.52
N ASN A 14 -1.71 -25.87 13.84
CA ASN A 14 -1.40 -24.77 14.75
C ASN A 14 -0.02 -24.22 14.34
N LEU A 15 0.03 -23.43 13.27
CA LEU A 15 1.20 -22.66 12.90
C LEU A 15 1.36 -21.67 14.04
N HIS A 16 2.39 -21.88 14.84
CA HIS A 16 2.75 -20.98 15.91
C HIS A 16 2.98 -19.60 15.29
N ARG A 17 2.04 -18.68 15.51
CA ARG A 17 2.15 -17.31 15.02
C ARG A 17 3.18 -16.61 15.91
N TYR A 18 4.27 -16.15 15.32
CA TYR A 18 5.29 -15.35 15.99
C TYR A 18 4.76 -13.93 16.21
N VAL A 19 3.86 -13.78 17.18
CA VAL A 19 3.21 -12.51 17.55
C VAL A 19 4.24 -11.55 18.12
N ILE A 20 4.30 -10.34 17.59
CA ILE A 20 5.24 -9.29 18.01
C ILE A 20 4.56 -8.08 18.65
N TRP A 21 3.25 -7.92 18.43
CA TRP A 21 2.47 -6.79 18.93
C TRP A 21 0.99 -7.15 18.93
N GLN A 22 0.26 -6.64 19.92
CA GLN A 22 -1.19 -6.78 20.07
C GLN A 22 -1.76 -5.49 20.66
N SER A 23 -2.96 -5.14 20.23
CA SER A 23 -3.81 -4.10 20.82
C SER A 23 -5.26 -4.55 20.73
N GLU A 24 -6.18 -3.82 21.36
CA GLU A 24 -7.61 -4.13 21.34
C GLU A 24 -8.10 -4.35 19.89
N GLY A 25 -8.50 -5.58 19.56
CA GLY A 25 -9.01 -5.97 18.24
C GLY A 25 -7.99 -6.28 17.16
N LEU A 26 -6.68 -6.08 17.39
CA LEU A 26 -5.62 -6.23 16.38
C LEU A 26 -4.44 -7.09 16.87
N VAL A 27 -3.87 -7.87 15.96
CA VAL A 27 -2.67 -8.67 16.20
C VAL A 27 -1.68 -8.52 15.06
N ALA A 28 -0.40 -8.38 15.40
CA ALA A 28 0.69 -8.37 14.43
C ALA A 28 1.68 -9.51 14.69
N TYR A 29 2.04 -10.24 13.63
CA TYR A 29 2.95 -11.39 13.69
C TYR A 29 3.84 -11.50 12.45
N LEU A 30 4.97 -12.19 12.58
CA LEU A 30 5.89 -12.38 11.46
C LEU A 30 5.24 -13.18 10.32
N HIS A 31 5.42 -12.69 9.09
CA HIS A 31 4.99 -13.37 7.88
C HIS A 31 5.85 -14.62 7.64
N ALA A 32 5.23 -15.79 7.48
CA ALA A 32 5.94 -17.06 7.27
C ALA A 32 6.66 -17.15 5.91
N ARG A 33 6.23 -16.33 4.94
CA ARG A 33 6.83 -16.19 3.61
C ARG A 33 7.29 -14.75 3.36
N PRO A 34 8.25 -14.24 4.13
CA PRO A 34 8.57 -12.81 4.15
C PRO A 34 9.19 -12.37 2.81
N TRP A 35 8.83 -11.18 2.33
CA TRP A 35 9.49 -10.57 1.16
C TRP A 35 10.82 -9.88 1.55
N THR A 36 10.89 -9.38 2.78
CA THR A 36 12.07 -8.76 3.43
C THR A 36 12.21 -9.30 4.86
N PRO A 37 13.43 -9.41 5.45
CA PRO A 37 13.58 -9.83 6.83
C PRO A 37 12.68 -9.03 7.79
N GLY A 38 11.90 -9.73 8.62
CA GLY A 38 10.98 -9.08 9.57
C GLY A 38 9.68 -8.58 8.95
N SER A 39 9.28 -9.05 7.76
CA SER A 39 7.94 -8.78 7.21
C SER A 39 6.86 -9.20 8.21
N VAL A 40 5.89 -8.31 8.47
CA VAL A 40 4.82 -8.52 9.45
C VAL A 40 3.46 -8.42 8.80
N ILE A 41 2.55 -9.30 9.22
CA ILE A 41 1.11 -9.17 8.96
C ILE A 41 0.46 -8.54 10.19
N LEU A 42 -0.30 -7.49 9.98
CA LEU A 42 -1.27 -6.94 10.92
C LEU A 42 -2.68 -7.31 10.44
N GLU A 43 -3.46 -7.95 11.30
CA GLU A 43 -4.84 -8.34 11.03
C GLU A 43 -5.73 -8.21 12.28
N SER A 44 -7.04 -8.42 12.12
CA SER A 44 -7.96 -8.50 13.26
C SER A 44 -7.59 -9.69 14.16
N SER A 45 -7.69 -9.49 15.48
CA SER A 45 -7.55 -10.58 16.45
C SER A 45 -8.69 -11.59 16.38
N SER A 46 -9.82 -11.20 15.79
CA SER A 46 -11.00 -12.03 15.60
C SER A 46 -11.07 -12.56 14.17
N PRO A 47 -11.58 -13.78 13.93
CA PRO A 47 -11.80 -14.27 12.57
C PRO A 47 -12.70 -13.30 11.78
N GLY A 48 -12.17 -12.74 10.70
CA GLY A 48 -12.93 -11.89 9.79
C GLY A 48 -13.65 -12.69 8.70
N SER A 49 -14.61 -12.04 8.03
CA SER A 49 -15.20 -12.56 6.80
C SER A 49 -14.20 -12.47 5.64
N PRO A 50 -14.21 -13.42 4.68
CA PRO A 50 -13.52 -13.26 3.40
C PRO A 50 -13.99 -12.00 2.66
N GLY A 51 -13.19 -11.50 1.72
CA GLY A 51 -13.52 -10.29 0.96
C GLY A 51 -12.96 -9.00 1.58
N GLY A 52 -11.88 -9.09 2.36
CA GLY A 52 -11.40 -7.97 3.16
C GLY A 52 -10.59 -6.93 2.40
N SER A 53 -10.97 -5.67 2.56
CA SER A 53 -10.21 -4.47 2.21
C SER A 53 -10.18 -3.54 3.43
N ILE A 54 -9.03 -2.95 3.74
CA ILE A 54 -8.98 -1.95 4.82
C ILE A 54 -9.84 -0.73 4.51
N PHE A 55 -10.05 -0.39 3.23
CA PHE A 55 -10.86 0.76 2.83
C PHE A 55 -12.37 0.53 2.97
N HIS A 56 -12.80 -0.72 3.13
CA HIS A 56 -14.20 -1.09 3.39
C HIS A 56 -14.53 -1.20 4.88
N LEU A 57 -13.53 -0.97 5.75
CA LEU A 57 -13.77 -0.83 7.19
C LEU A 57 -14.49 0.49 7.50
N GLU A 58 -15.22 0.49 8.62
CA GLU A 58 -15.76 1.72 9.18
C GLU A 58 -14.64 2.67 9.56
N GLU A 59 -14.88 3.98 9.46
CA GLU A 59 -13.82 4.99 9.59
C GLU A 59 -13.01 4.89 10.91
N PRO A 60 -13.63 4.71 12.10
CA PRO A 60 -12.88 4.55 13.35
C PRO A 60 -12.02 3.27 13.38
N GLU A 61 -12.53 2.19 12.78
CA GLU A 61 -11.80 0.93 12.69
C GLU A 61 -10.62 1.08 11.72
N TYR A 62 -10.86 1.64 10.53
CA TYR A 62 -9.81 1.96 9.56
C TYR A 62 -8.68 2.77 10.22
N LEU A 63 -9.02 3.83 10.96
CA LEU A 63 -8.01 4.64 11.65
C LEU A 63 -7.23 3.82 12.68
N THR A 64 -7.91 2.99 13.46
CA THR A 64 -7.29 2.08 14.44
C THR A 64 -6.30 1.12 13.77
N TRP A 65 -6.64 0.56 12.60
CA TRP A 65 -5.74 -0.29 11.81
C TRP A 65 -4.48 0.45 11.35
N LEU A 66 -4.63 1.68 10.86
CA LEU A 66 -3.50 2.48 10.38
C LEU A 66 -2.60 2.96 11.54
N LEU A 67 -3.18 3.31 12.68
CA LEU A 67 -2.41 3.61 13.90
C LEU A 67 -1.68 2.36 14.43
N GLY A 68 -2.33 1.19 14.37
CA GLY A 68 -1.69 -0.10 14.69
C GLY A 68 -0.50 -0.39 13.77
N ALA A 69 -0.64 -0.15 12.47
CA ALA A 69 0.46 -0.32 11.52
C ALA A 69 1.65 0.61 11.82
N ARG A 70 1.37 1.85 12.24
CA ARG A 70 2.38 2.81 12.69
C ARG A 70 3.12 2.33 13.94
N ALA A 71 2.41 1.87 14.96
CA ALA A 71 3.02 1.32 16.18
C ALA A 71 3.88 0.08 15.89
N VAL A 72 3.44 -0.79 14.97
CA VAL A 72 4.22 -1.94 14.50
C VAL A 72 5.48 -1.48 13.77
N ALA A 73 5.39 -0.49 12.88
CA ALA A 73 6.54 0.05 12.17
C ALA A 73 7.58 0.66 13.11
N GLU A 74 7.15 1.46 14.09
CA GLU A 74 8.04 2.05 15.10
C GLU A 74 8.78 0.96 15.88
N ARG A 75 8.08 -0.10 16.30
CA ARG A 75 8.69 -1.25 16.98
C ARG A 75 9.70 -1.97 16.09
N LEU A 76 9.39 -2.17 14.80
CA LEU A 76 10.31 -2.85 13.88
C LEU A 76 11.56 -2.00 13.62
N CYS A 77 11.42 -0.69 13.46
CA CYS A 77 12.55 0.24 13.31
C CYS A 77 13.48 0.17 14.51
N ASP A 78 12.93 0.28 15.73
CA ASP A 78 13.69 0.19 16.98
C ASP A 78 14.42 -1.15 17.11
N ARG A 79 13.69 -2.27 16.95
CA ARG A 79 14.20 -3.60 17.30
C ARG A 79 15.06 -4.26 16.24
N LEU A 80 14.84 -3.93 14.97
CA LEU A 80 15.64 -4.47 13.85
C LEU A 80 16.74 -3.51 13.39
N GLY A 81 16.82 -2.30 13.99
CA GLY A 81 17.77 -1.27 13.57
C GLY A 81 17.56 -0.78 12.14
N VAL A 82 16.36 -0.98 11.57
CA VAL A 82 16.02 -0.42 10.26
C VAL A 82 15.60 1.03 10.45
N ARG A 83 15.93 1.88 9.47
CA ARG A 83 15.57 3.31 9.53
C ARG A 83 14.10 3.56 9.28
N ARG A 84 13.45 2.65 8.55
CA ARG A 84 12.12 2.85 8.02
C ARG A 84 11.42 1.53 7.72
N CYS A 85 10.09 1.55 7.78
CA CYS A 85 9.22 0.52 7.24
C CYS A 85 8.35 1.08 6.12
N ALA A 86 7.99 0.21 5.18
CA ALA A 86 6.91 0.45 4.24
C ALA A 86 5.59 -0.17 4.72
N LEU A 87 4.48 0.35 4.22
CA LEU A 87 3.16 -0.24 4.37
C LEU A 87 2.68 -0.75 3.01
N VAL A 88 2.14 -1.96 2.96
CA VAL A 88 1.41 -2.47 1.81
C VAL A 88 0.10 -3.11 2.29
N SER A 89 -1.03 -2.63 1.80
CA SER A 89 -2.31 -3.32 1.97
C SER A 89 -2.93 -3.60 0.61
N ARG A 90 -3.26 -4.87 0.37
CA ARG A 90 -3.96 -5.31 -0.83
C ARG A 90 -5.33 -5.85 -0.40
N PRO A 91 -6.43 -5.45 -1.05
CA PRO A 91 -7.72 -6.11 -0.89
C PRO A 91 -7.65 -7.61 -1.24
N HIS A 92 -8.45 -8.43 -0.59
CA HIS A 92 -8.53 -9.85 -0.91
C HIS A 92 -9.97 -10.31 -1.06
N LYS A 93 -10.21 -11.29 -1.95
CA LYS A 93 -11.54 -11.91 -2.12
C LYS A 93 -11.76 -13.10 -1.20
N ASP A 94 -10.67 -13.76 -0.83
CA ASP A 94 -10.61 -15.08 -0.19
C ASP A 94 -10.21 -15.03 1.29
N ARG A 95 -9.72 -13.90 1.78
CA ARG A 95 -9.28 -13.72 3.17
C ARG A 95 -9.70 -12.37 3.74
N PRO A 96 -9.66 -12.20 5.07
CA PRO A 96 -9.91 -10.92 5.74
C PRO A 96 -8.91 -9.83 5.34
N ALA A 97 -9.19 -8.60 5.75
CA ALA A 97 -8.31 -7.47 5.50
C ALA A 97 -6.97 -7.69 6.22
N GLN A 98 -5.89 -7.21 5.63
CA GLN A 98 -4.56 -7.27 6.24
C GLN A 98 -3.72 -6.06 5.83
N ILE A 99 -2.82 -5.66 6.72
CA ILE A 99 -1.75 -4.72 6.41
C ILE A 99 -0.42 -5.47 6.52
N ARG A 100 0.45 -5.32 5.52
CA ARG A 100 1.83 -5.74 5.60
C ARG A 100 2.70 -4.55 5.99
N VAL A 101 3.49 -4.71 7.06
CA VAL A 101 4.53 -3.76 7.44
C VAL A 101 5.88 -4.39 7.10
N LEU A 102 6.66 -3.69 6.26
CA LEU A 102 7.85 -4.23 5.62
C LEU A 102 9.09 -3.42 6.05
N PRO A 103 9.97 -3.97 6.89
CA PRO A 103 11.28 -3.36 7.20
C PRO A 103 12.12 -3.12 5.95
N LEU A 104 12.63 -1.89 5.78
CA LEU A 104 13.47 -1.50 4.66
C LEU A 104 14.95 -1.52 5.09
N HIS A 105 15.60 -2.65 4.85
CA HIS A 105 17.00 -2.88 5.20
C HIS A 105 17.97 -2.25 4.20
N GLY A 106 19.17 -1.90 4.65
CA GLY A 106 20.24 -1.38 3.78
C GLY A 106 20.09 0.07 3.34
N LEU A 107 19.25 0.85 4.03
CA LEU A 107 19.08 2.28 3.78
C LEU A 107 20.22 3.11 4.39
N ASP A 108 20.67 4.12 3.65
CA ASP A 108 21.62 5.11 4.13
C ASP A 108 20.99 6.07 5.16
N ALA A 109 21.83 6.81 5.88
CA ALA A 109 21.36 7.80 6.85
C ALA A 109 20.68 9.01 6.18
N GLU A 110 21.22 9.44 5.05
CA GLU A 110 20.65 10.51 4.24
C GLU A 110 19.67 9.94 3.23
N TRP A 111 18.54 10.63 3.05
CA TRP A 111 17.58 10.24 2.04
C TRP A 111 18.17 10.42 0.64
N ARG A 112 17.97 9.42 -0.21
CA ARG A 112 18.22 9.51 -1.65
C ARG A 112 17.13 8.76 -2.40
N PRO A 113 16.86 9.10 -3.67
CA PRO A 113 15.94 8.32 -4.47
C PRO A 113 16.44 6.88 -4.62
N HIS A 114 15.55 5.92 -4.43
CA HIS A 114 15.79 4.50 -4.70
C HIS A 114 14.69 4.01 -5.63
N LEU A 115 15.02 3.82 -6.90
CA LEU A 115 14.09 3.39 -7.93
C LEU A 115 14.27 1.91 -8.25
N ALA A 116 13.17 1.23 -8.57
CA ALA A 116 13.20 -0.14 -9.05
C ALA A 116 14.02 -0.23 -10.34
N GLY A 117 14.82 -1.28 -10.48
CA GLY A 117 15.58 -1.54 -11.72
C GLY A 117 14.71 -2.02 -12.89
N GLU A 118 13.45 -2.36 -12.64
CA GLU A 118 12.51 -2.89 -13.62
C GLU A 118 11.17 -2.18 -13.52
N GLU A 119 10.56 -1.94 -14.68
CA GLU A 119 9.20 -1.44 -14.80
C GLU A 119 8.19 -2.59 -14.86
N GLU A 120 6.96 -2.33 -14.44
CA GLU A 120 5.88 -3.30 -14.49
C GLU A 120 4.53 -2.63 -14.77
N HIS A 121 3.73 -3.24 -15.64
CA HIS A 121 2.37 -2.79 -15.94
C HIS A 121 1.41 -3.97 -15.99
N ASN A 122 0.29 -3.85 -15.27
CA ASN A 122 -0.80 -4.82 -15.26
C ASN A 122 -2.12 -4.08 -15.48
N ALA A 123 -2.82 -4.38 -16.57
CA ALA A 123 -4.13 -3.79 -16.87
C ALA A 123 -5.24 -4.33 -15.95
N HIS A 124 -5.04 -5.51 -15.38
CA HIS A 124 -5.94 -6.22 -14.48
C HIS A 124 -5.19 -6.64 -13.21
N ASP A 125 -5.91 -7.03 -12.16
CA ASP A 125 -5.32 -7.50 -10.90
C ASP A 125 -4.44 -8.74 -11.12
N PRO A 126 -3.10 -8.65 -10.92
CA PRO A 126 -2.19 -9.77 -11.12
C PRO A 126 -2.10 -10.69 -9.89
N GLY A 127 -2.90 -10.44 -8.85
CA GLY A 127 -2.83 -11.17 -7.58
C GLY A 127 -2.00 -10.48 -6.50
N TYR A 128 -1.36 -9.35 -6.81
CA TYR A 128 -0.53 -8.56 -5.89
C TYR A 128 -0.56 -7.06 -6.22
N CYS A 129 -0.09 -6.22 -5.31
CA CYS A 129 0.19 -4.80 -5.55
C CYS A 129 1.69 -4.56 -5.45
N THR A 130 2.24 -3.71 -6.32
CA THR A 130 3.65 -3.33 -6.31
C THR A 130 3.79 -1.82 -6.45
N SER A 131 4.87 -1.26 -5.93
CA SER A 131 5.16 0.16 -6.03
C SER A 131 5.95 0.55 -7.28
N LYS A 132 6.37 -0.44 -8.10
CA LYS A 132 7.10 -0.25 -9.36
C LYS A 132 6.36 0.69 -10.31
N THR A 133 7.11 1.49 -11.07
CA THR A 133 6.58 2.33 -12.13
C THR A 133 6.40 1.55 -13.44
N ALA A 134 5.71 2.17 -14.39
CA ALA A 134 5.52 1.67 -15.75
C ALA A 134 5.95 2.73 -16.79
N PRO A 135 6.06 2.37 -18.08
CA PRO A 135 6.21 3.36 -19.13
C PRO A 135 5.15 4.46 -19.08
N ARG A 136 5.53 5.66 -19.51
CA ARG A 136 4.65 6.82 -19.50
C ARG A 136 3.39 6.57 -20.32
N TRP A 137 2.22 6.81 -19.73
CA TRP A 137 0.94 6.81 -20.43
C TRP A 137 0.70 8.10 -21.23
N SER A 138 -0.10 7.99 -22.29
CA SER A 138 -0.46 9.14 -23.12
C SER A 138 -1.35 10.13 -22.34
N ASN A 139 -1.23 11.41 -22.68
CA ASN A 139 -2.06 12.46 -22.06
C ASN A 139 -3.55 12.18 -22.22
N SER A 140 -3.99 11.67 -23.38
CA SER A 140 -5.40 11.33 -23.64
C SER A 140 -5.89 10.14 -22.81
N SER A 141 -5.05 9.12 -22.62
CA SER A 141 -5.35 7.99 -21.73
C SER A 141 -5.55 8.46 -20.28
N LEU A 142 -4.63 9.30 -19.78
CA LEU A 142 -4.70 9.85 -18.43
C LEU A 142 -5.91 10.77 -18.25
N THR A 143 -6.21 11.65 -19.23
CA THR A 143 -7.41 12.48 -19.22
C THR A 143 -8.69 11.62 -19.22
N GLY A 144 -8.74 10.55 -20.00
CA GLY A 144 -9.89 9.65 -20.02
C GLY A 144 -10.16 8.98 -18.65
N ILE A 145 -9.12 8.52 -17.96
CA ILE A 145 -9.24 7.98 -16.60
C ILE A 145 -9.64 9.09 -15.62
N GLN A 146 -9.01 10.26 -15.68
CA GLN A 146 -9.33 11.39 -14.83
C GLN A 146 -10.81 11.77 -14.95
N THR A 147 -11.35 11.87 -16.16
CA THR A 147 -12.77 12.17 -16.40
C THR A 147 -13.69 11.15 -15.75
N LYS A 148 -13.39 9.85 -15.87
CA LYS A 148 -14.19 8.79 -15.24
C LYS A 148 -14.24 8.91 -13.73
N ILE A 149 -13.09 9.17 -13.10
CA ILE A 149 -13.00 9.34 -11.64
C ILE A 149 -13.75 10.59 -11.20
N ARG A 150 -13.48 11.73 -11.86
CA ARG A 150 -14.08 13.02 -11.50
C ARG A 150 -15.59 13.06 -11.72
N ALA A 151 -16.14 12.26 -12.64
CA ALA A 151 -17.58 12.14 -12.85
C ALA A 151 -18.35 11.66 -11.61
N LYS A 152 -17.66 11.11 -10.59
CA LYS A 152 -18.23 10.71 -9.31
C LYS A 152 -18.16 11.79 -8.22
N LEU A 153 -17.47 12.90 -8.49
CA LEU A 153 -17.43 14.03 -7.56
C LEU A 153 -18.75 14.81 -7.59
N PRO A 154 -19.11 15.51 -6.50
CA PRO A 154 -20.24 16.44 -6.51
C PRO A 154 -20.14 17.54 -7.57
N LEU A 155 -18.91 17.97 -7.88
CA LEU A 155 -18.61 18.98 -8.90
C LEU A 155 -17.50 18.47 -9.85
N PRO A 156 -17.84 17.64 -10.85
CA PRO A 156 -16.86 17.01 -11.75
C PRO A 156 -15.97 18.00 -12.52
N ASP A 157 -16.51 19.17 -12.85
CA ASP A 157 -15.84 20.19 -13.66
C ASP A 157 -15.25 21.34 -12.83
N ALA A 158 -15.27 21.24 -11.49
CA ALA A 158 -14.68 22.27 -10.64
C ALA A 158 -13.17 22.44 -10.96
N PRO A 159 -12.67 23.67 -11.12
CA PRO A 159 -11.25 23.89 -11.31
C PRO A 159 -10.47 23.38 -10.09
N PRO A 160 -9.23 22.86 -10.28
CA PRO A 160 -8.42 22.40 -9.17
C PRO A 160 -8.07 23.54 -8.21
N ASP A 161 -8.22 23.34 -6.91
CA ASP A 161 -7.75 24.31 -5.91
C ASP A 161 -6.21 24.26 -5.83
N LEU A 162 -5.53 25.31 -6.28
CA LEU A 162 -4.06 25.37 -6.35
C LEU A 162 -3.40 25.83 -5.04
N THR A 163 -4.16 25.93 -3.95
CA THR A 163 -3.64 26.35 -2.63
C THR A 163 -2.53 25.41 -2.16
N PHE A 164 -1.38 25.99 -1.80
CA PHE A 164 -0.21 25.29 -1.31
C PHE A 164 0.13 25.80 0.09
N HIS A 165 0.37 24.88 1.03
CA HIS A 165 0.55 25.17 2.45
C HIS A 165 2.01 24.98 2.89
N GLY A 166 2.97 25.05 1.97
CA GLY A 166 4.40 24.98 2.30
C GLY A 166 4.91 26.28 2.93
N ASP A 167 5.83 26.13 3.88
CA ASP A 167 6.49 27.26 4.55
C ASP A 167 7.28 28.14 3.56
N ASP A 168 7.88 27.52 2.54
CA ASP A 168 8.40 28.19 1.35
C ASP A 168 7.36 28.14 0.22
N PRO A 169 6.67 29.25 -0.11
CA PRO A 169 5.65 29.28 -1.17
C PRO A 169 6.18 28.84 -2.55
N ALA A 170 7.49 28.97 -2.79
CA ALA A 170 8.16 28.62 -4.04
C ALA A 170 8.92 27.28 -3.96
N HIS A 171 8.62 26.44 -2.95
CA HIS A 171 9.34 25.18 -2.72
C HIS A 171 9.50 24.39 -4.03
N PRO A 172 10.74 24.00 -4.40
CA PRO A 172 11.04 23.53 -5.75
C PRO A 172 10.68 22.05 -5.97
N GLY A 173 10.26 21.31 -4.95
CA GLY A 173 9.94 19.87 -5.07
C GLY A 173 8.81 19.58 -6.08
N LEU A 174 8.91 18.45 -6.80
CA LEU A 174 7.96 18.10 -7.87
C LEU A 174 6.50 18.13 -7.40
N PHE A 175 6.19 17.53 -6.25
CA PHE A 175 4.82 17.53 -5.72
C PHE A 175 4.34 18.91 -5.29
N SER A 176 5.23 19.78 -4.79
CA SER A 176 4.89 21.18 -4.52
C SER A 176 4.46 21.90 -5.80
N ARG A 177 5.19 21.70 -6.90
CA ARG A 177 4.86 22.27 -8.21
C ARG A 177 3.54 21.70 -8.78
N ILE A 178 3.26 20.41 -8.58
CA ILE A 178 1.97 19.79 -8.93
C ILE A 178 0.82 20.40 -8.13
N VAL A 179 0.97 20.56 -6.80
CA VAL A 179 -0.07 21.17 -5.94
C VAL A 179 -0.41 22.58 -6.43
N ARG A 180 0.61 23.38 -6.78
CA ARG A 180 0.47 24.75 -7.32
C ARG A 180 0.03 24.82 -8.79
N GLY A 181 -0.06 23.68 -9.47
CA GLY A 181 -0.46 23.62 -10.89
C GLY A 181 0.58 24.13 -11.88
N GLU A 182 1.84 24.16 -11.48
CA GLU A 182 2.99 24.52 -12.34
C GLU A 182 3.40 23.37 -13.26
N GLU A 183 2.98 22.15 -12.93
CA GLU A 183 3.24 20.94 -13.70
C GLU A 183 1.98 20.44 -14.43
N GLN A 184 2.17 19.73 -15.53
CA GLN A 184 1.09 18.98 -16.13
C GLN A 184 0.60 17.91 -15.14
N GLN A 185 -0.70 17.95 -14.82
CA GLN A 185 -1.31 17.09 -13.81
C GLN A 185 -2.67 16.56 -14.27
N TRP A 186 -3.05 15.40 -13.72
CA TRP A 186 -4.37 14.80 -13.88
C TRP A 186 -4.99 14.63 -12.50
N ARG A 187 -5.33 15.77 -11.89
CA ARG A 187 -5.91 15.81 -10.55
C ARG A 187 -7.30 15.19 -10.54
N VAL A 188 -7.51 14.23 -9.65
CA VAL A 188 -8.76 13.46 -9.56
C VAL A 188 -9.60 13.84 -8.34
N TRP A 189 -8.97 14.39 -7.31
CA TRP A 189 -9.63 14.82 -6.08
C TRP A 189 -8.72 15.79 -5.31
N ASP A 190 -9.31 16.70 -4.56
CA ASP A 190 -8.62 17.53 -3.59
C ASP A 190 -9.57 18.03 -2.49
N ASP A 191 -9.01 18.34 -1.33
CA ASP A 191 -9.69 19.00 -0.22
C ASP A 191 -8.82 20.11 0.37
N LYS A 192 -9.17 20.61 1.57
CA LYS A 192 -8.41 21.70 2.23
C LYS A 192 -6.96 21.34 2.56
N GLY A 193 -6.64 20.06 2.75
CA GLY A 193 -5.34 19.58 3.22
C GLY A 193 -4.56 18.75 2.21
N HIS A 194 -5.23 18.14 1.22
CA HIS A 194 -4.64 17.11 0.37
C HIS A 194 -5.03 17.24 -1.10
N VAL A 195 -4.22 16.64 -1.97
CA VAL A 195 -4.40 16.58 -3.41
C VAL A 195 -4.11 15.16 -3.90
N ALA A 196 -4.98 14.60 -4.73
CA ALA A 196 -4.80 13.32 -5.39
C ALA A 196 -4.76 13.49 -6.91
N PHE A 197 -3.75 12.90 -7.56
CA PHE A 197 -3.54 12.99 -9.01
C PHE A 197 -3.01 11.67 -9.58
N LEU A 198 -3.30 11.42 -10.86
CA LEU A 198 -2.77 10.24 -11.55
C LEU A 198 -1.26 10.39 -11.78
N THR A 199 -0.50 9.33 -11.51
CA THR A 199 0.88 9.26 -11.99
C THR A 199 0.88 9.08 -13.51
N PRO A 200 1.77 9.76 -14.26
CA PRO A 200 1.93 9.48 -15.68
C PRO A 200 2.65 8.16 -15.95
N PHE A 201 3.18 7.46 -14.93
CA PHE A 201 3.88 6.18 -15.04
C PHE A 201 3.12 5.02 -14.34
N PRO A 202 1.85 4.75 -14.70
CA PRO A 202 0.98 3.89 -13.91
C PRO A 202 1.21 2.39 -14.17
N ASN A 203 1.53 1.64 -13.13
CA ASN A 203 1.55 0.17 -13.16
C ASN A 203 0.15 -0.49 -13.19
N SER A 204 -0.90 0.26 -12.90
CA SER A 204 -2.31 -0.14 -13.01
C SER A 204 -3.15 1.06 -13.47
N PRO A 205 -4.20 0.87 -14.29
CA PRO A 205 -5.11 1.96 -14.66
C PRO A 205 -5.64 2.71 -13.44
N GLY A 206 -5.47 4.04 -13.42
CA GLY A 206 -5.92 4.86 -12.30
C GLY A 206 -5.00 4.88 -11.08
N PHE A 207 -3.76 4.37 -11.19
CA PHE A 207 -2.75 4.56 -10.14
C PHE A 207 -2.66 6.05 -9.78
N THR A 208 -3.08 6.34 -8.56
CA THR A 208 -3.20 7.68 -8.01
C THR A 208 -2.18 7.90 -6.90
N VAL A 209 -1.55 9.07 -6.91
CA VAL A 209 -0.67 9.56 -5.85
C VAL A 209 -1.44 10.61 -5.05
N LEU A 210 -1.56 10.40 -3.75
CA LEU A 210 -2.19 11.33 -2.81
C LEU A 210 -1.11 11.97 -1.94
N VAL A 211 -1.12 13.30 -1.87
CA VAL A 211 -0.12 14.10 -1.14
C VAL A 211 -0.79 15.16 -0.27
N PRO A 212 -0.20 15.55 0.88
CA PRO A 212 -0.59 16.77 1.58
C PRO A 212 -0.24 18.00 0.75
N ARG A 213 -0.93 19.12 0.98
CA ARG A 213 -0.64 20.43 0.35
C ARG A 213 0.59 21.11 0.92
N ARG A 214 1.14 20.62 2.02
CA ARG A 214 2.38 21.06 2.64
C ARG A 214 3.47 20.00 2.42
N PRO A 215 4.73 20.39 2.11
CA PRO A 215 5.83 19.43 2.09
C PRO A 215 6.05 18.82 3.47
N LEU A 216 5.89 17.50 3.56
CA LEU A 216 6.20 16.70 4.74
C LEU A 216 7.23 15.64 4.38
N THR A 217 7.93 15.08 5.38
CA THR A 217 8.84 13.95 5.17
C THR A 217 8.15 12.84 4.37
N SER A 218 8.89 12.21 3.45
CA SER A 218 8.38 11.03 2.76
C SER A 218 8.08 9.88 3.70
N ASP A 219 8.69 9.84 4.89
CA ASP A 219 8.45 8.85 5.94
C ASP A 219 7.12 9.04 6.66
N ILE A 220 6.07 8.49 6.04
CA ILE A 220 4.68 8.61 6.50
C ILE A 220 4.50 8.17 7.96
N PHE A 221 5.19 7.12 8.43
CA PHE A 221 5.07 6.67 9.83
C PHE A 221 5.69 7.65 10.83
N ARG A 222 6.49 8.62 10.38
CA ARG A 222 7.11 9.66 11.20
C ARG A 222 6.41 11.01 11.13
N LEU A 223 5.26 11.11 10.45
CA LEU A 223 4.46 12.32 10.44
C LEU A 223 3.89 12.62 11.83
N GLU A 224 3.61 13.89 12.11
CA GLU A 224 2.83 14.26 13.29
C GLU A 224 1.42 13.64 13.21
N ASN A 225 0.77 13.47 14.36
CA ASN A 225 -0.48 12.72 14.44
C ASN A 225 -1.57 13.29 13.52
N GLU A 226 -1.76 14.60 13.51
CA GLU A 226 -2.77 15.27 12.69
C GLU A 226 -2.49 15.11 11.19
N ASP A 227 -1.22 15.19 10.78
CA ASP A 227 -0.79 15.00 9.40
C ASP A 227 -0.98 13.53 8.96
N TYR A 228 -0.64 12.57 9.82
CA TYR A 228 -0.81 11.14 9.56
C TYR A 228 -2.29 10.77 9.42
N GLU A 229 -3.11 11.15 10.40
CA GLU A 229 -4.55 10.87 10.41
C GLU A 229 -5.25 11.52 9.21
N GLY A 230 -4.90 12.79 8.92
CA GLY A 230 -5.41 13.49 7.75
C GLY A 230 -5.10 12.76 6.44
N LEU A 231 -3.85 12.31 6.27
CA LEU A 231 -3.41 11.61 5.06
C LEU A 231 -4.12 10.27 4.88
N VAL A 232 -4.23 9.45 5.94
CA VAL A 232 -4.87 8.13 5.82
C VAL A 232 -6.38 8.27 5.59
N LEU A 233 -7.05 9.22 6.24
CA LEU A 233 -8.48 9.47 6.01
C LEU A 233 -8.74 10.00 4.59
N ALA A 234 -7.84 10.84 4.05
CA ALA A 234 -7.89 11.23 2.64
C ALA A 234 -7.66 10.02 1.71
N ALA A 235 -6.75 9.10 2.05
CA ALA A 235 -6.51 7.89 1.28
C ALA A 235 -7.77 7.01 1.17
N ARG A 236 -8.53 6.86 2.26
CA ARG A 236 -9.81 6.15 2.27
C ARG A 236 -10.87 6.82 1.39
N LYS A 237 -10.98 8.14 1.41
CA LYS A 237 -11.93 8.86 0.54
C LYS A 237 -11.59 8.68 -0.93
N VAL A 238 -10.31 8.80 -1.27
CA VAL A 238 -9.86 8.67 -2.66
C VAL A 238 -9.97 7.22 -3.13
N SER A 239 -9.70 6.21 -2.29
CA SER A 239 -9.87 4.81 -2.69
C SER A 239 -11.31 4.48 -3.08
N GLN A 240 -12.29 4.97 -2.32
CA GLN A 240 -13.72 4.79 -2.62
C GLN A 240 -14.08 5.48 -3.94
N LEU A 241 -13.57 6.70 -4.16
CA LEU A 241 -13.75 7.43 -5.42
C LEU A 241 -13.16 6.67 -6.63
N LEU A 242 -12.00 6.03 -6.47
CA LEU A 242 -11.36 5.24 -7.51
C LEU A 242 -12.15 3.97 -7.83
N GLU A 243 -12.62 3.26 -6.80
CA GLU A 243 -13.46 2.07 -6.94
C GLU A 243 -14.75 2.40 -7.71
N ASP A 244 -15.47 3.44 -7.29
CA ASP A 244 -16.71 3.88 -7.92
C ASP A 244 -16.48 4.41 -9.35
N GLY A 245 -15.43 5.21 -9.53
CA GLY A 245 -15.14 5.90 -10.79
C GLY A 245 -14.64 4.97 -11.90
N LEU A 246 -13.91 3.92 -11.52
CA LEU A 246 -13.27 3.01 -12.47
C LEU A 246 -13.92 1.63 -12.52
N GLY A 247 -14.81 1.30 -11.58
CA GLY A 247 -15.34 -0.06 -11.43
C GLY A 247 -14.27 -1.04 -10.96
N ALA A 248 -13.29 -0.57 -10.18
CA ALA A 248 -12.31 -1.44 -9.55
C ALA A 248 -12.99 -2.23 -8.42
N TRP A 249 -12.65 -3.50 -8.27
CA TRP A 249 -13.24 -4.32 -7.20
C TRP A 249 -12.61 -4.05 -5.83
N GLY A 250 -11.46 -3.35 -5.82
CA GLY A 250 -10.77 -2.89 -4.64
C GLY A 250 -9.59 -1.99 -4.99
N THR A 251 -9.04 -1.28 -4.01
CA THR A 251 -7.84 -0.46 -4.16
C THR A 251 -6.75 -0.88 -3.17
N GLY A 252 -5.53 -1.11 -3.67
CA GLY A 252 -4.34 -1.29 -2.83
C GLY A 252 -3.77 0.03 -2.30
N LEU A 253 -3.13 -0.02 -1.14
CA LEU A 253 -2.45 1.10 -0.49
C LEU A 253 -0.96 0.79 -0.30
N ILE A 254 -0.09 1.72 -0.68
CA ILE A 254 1.35 1.63 -0.40
C ILE A 254 1.87 2.94 0.20
N PHE A 255 2.63 2.81 1.30
CA PHE A 255 3.52 3.84 1.83
C PHE A 255 4.97 3.37 1.66
N GLU A 256 5.75 4.11 0.87
CA GLU A 256 7.13 3.73 0.52
C GLU A 256 8.09 4.91 0.65
N GLY A 257 7.83 6.03 -0.04
CA GLY A 257 8.53 7.29 0.14
C GLY A 257 9.96 7.39 -0.41
N PHE A 258 10.35 6.59 -1.40
CA PHE A 258 11.72 6.61 -1.96
C PHE A 258 11.83 7.07 -3.41
N GLU A 259 10.73 7.36 -4.10
CA GLU A 259 10.77 8.01 -5.41
C GLU A 259 10.96 9.52 -5.27
N ILE A 260 10.26 10.13 -4.31
CA ILE A 260 10.22 11.57 -4.07
C ILE A 260 10.19 11.80 -2.56
N ASP A 261 11.05 12.69 -2.07
CA ASP A 261 11.09 13.03 -0.65
C ASP A 261 9.97 14.02 -0.26
N TYR A 262 8.76 13.49 -0.22
CA TYR A 262 7.54 14.21 0.13
C TYR A 262 6.51 13.16 0.55
N ALA A 263 5.75 13.33 1.64
CA ALA A 263 4.73 12.35 2.05
C ALA A 263 3.77 12.01 0.89
N HIS A 264 3.69 10.73 0.50
CA HIS A 264 2.78 10.33 -0.57
C HIS A 264 2.24 8.91 -0.39
N ALA A 265 0.93 8.79 -0.47
CA ALA A 265 0.24 7.50 -0.52
C ALA A 265 0.03 7.09 -1.99
N LYS A 266 0.39 5.86 -2.30
CA LYS A 266 0.15 5.24 -3.61
C LYS A 266 -1.14 4.41 -3.52
N LEU A 267 -2.14 4.76 -4.32
CA LEU A 267 -3.43 4.08 -4.42
C LEU A 267 -3.51 3.35 -5.75
N ILE A 268 -3.69 2.02 -5.70
CA ILE A 268 -3.58 1.13 -6.87
C ILE A 268 -4.90 0.39 -7.08
N PRO A 269 -5.77 0.86 -8.00
CA PRO A 269 -7.02 0.18 -8.32
C PRO A 269 -6.78 -1.23 -8.87
N LEU A 270 -7.65 -2.18 -8.51
CA LEU A 270 -7.60 -3.59 -8.91
C LEU A 270 -8.83 -3.95 -9.76
N PHE A 271 -8.59 -4.47 -10.96
CA PHE A 271 -9.65 -4.81 -11.92
C PHE A 271 -9.77 -6.32 -12.10
N VAL A 272 -10.99 -6.81 -12.26
CA VAL A 272 -11.24 -8.23 -12.57
C VAL A 272 -10.75 -8.52 -13.99
N PRO A 273 -10.03 -9.63 -14.25
CA PRO A 273 -9.67 -10.04 -15.60
C PRO A 273 -10.91 -10.15 -16.50
N SER A 274 -10.77 -9.75 -17.77
CA SER A 274 -11.89 -9.70 -18.72
C SER A 274 -12.41 -11.08 -19.17
N SER A 275 -11.69 -12.17 -18.91
CA SER A 275 -12.20 -13.54 -19.07
C SER A 275 -11.36 -14.51 -18.20
N PRO A 276 -11.96 -15.60 -17.66
CA PRO A 276 -11.18 -16.68 -17.04
C PRO A 276 -10.26 -17.40 -18.04
N GLU A 277 -10.58 -17.33 -19.34
CA GLU A 277 -9.82 -17.96 -20.43
C GLU A 277 -8.78 -17.02 -21.08
N THR A 278 -8.80 -15.73 -20.72
CA THR A 278 -7.68 -14.80 -20.89
C THR A 278 -6.98 -14.59 -19.57
N GLU A 279 -6.85 -15.66 -18.78
CA GLU A 279 -5.60 -15.87 -18.05
C GLU A 279 -4.50 -15.85 -19.11
N ASP A 280 -3.99 -14.68 -19.41
CA ASP A 280 -2.70 -14.60 -20.06
C ASP A 280 -1.78 -15.40 -19.14
N HIS A 281 -1.34 -16.57 -19.61
CA HIS A 281 -0.38 -17.44 -18.94
C HIS A 281 0.98 -16.71 -18.71
N THR A 282 1.04 -15.40 -18.94
CA THR A 282 2.05 -14.45 -18.48
C THR A 282 1.87 -13.95 -17.05
N ALA A 283 0.88 -14.44 -16.29
CA ALA A 283 1.13 -14.74 -14.88
C ALA A 283 2.23 -15.81 -14.81
N LYS A 284 3.42 -15.47 -15.33
CA LYS A 284 4.65 -16.21 -15.21
C LYS A 284 4.71 -16.51 -13.74
N SER A 285 4.67 -17.79 -13.39
CA SER A 285 5.01 -18.26 -12.06
C SER A 285 6.38 -17.67 -11.73
N ARG A 286 6.38 -16.46 -11.16
CA ARG A 286 7.57 -15.77 -10.74
C ARG A 286 7.98 -16.50 -9.49
N SER A 287 9.20 -17.02 -9.50
CA SER A 287 9.79 -17.61 -8.30
C SER A 287 9.66 -16.60 -7.16
N PRO A 288 9.11 -16.99 -5.99
CA PRO A 288 9.01 -16.09 -4.85
C PRO A 288 10.34 -15.41 -4.56
N GLN A 289 10.32 -14.10 -4.41
CA GLN A 289 11.54 -13.30 -4.25
C GLN A 289 11.74 -12.90 -2.79
N PHE A 290 13.00 -12.88 -2.37
CA PHE A 290 13.41 -12.43 -1.04
C PHE A 290 14.49 -11.36 -1.18
N TYR A 291 14.33 -10.24 -0.49
CA TYR A 291 15.23 -9.11 -0.54
C TYR A 291 15.81 -8.83 0.85
N PRO A 292 17.07 -9.22 1.11
CA PRO A 292 17.77 -8.88 2.35
C PRO A 292 17.98 -7.37 2.54
N THR A 293 17.98 -6.62 1.43
CA THR A 293 18.11 -5.16 1.37
C THR A 293 17.08 -4.60 0.42
N TYR A 294 16.57 -3.40 0.70
CA TYR A 294 15.54 -2.75 -0.09
C TYR A 294 15.96 -2.57 -1.57
N PRO A 295 15.20 -3.13 -2.53
CA PRO A 295 15.56 -3.13 -3.95
C PRO A 295 15.03 -1.92 -4.75
N GLY A 296 14.46 -0.90 -4.09
CA GLY A 296 13.85 0.26 -4.76
C GLY A 296 12.37 0.10 -5.13
N TYR A 297 11.70 -0.95 -4.64
CA TYR A 297 10.24 -1.09 -4.68
C TYR A 297 9.74 -1.93 -3.51
N VAL A 298 8.44 -1.92 -3.23
CA VAL A 298 7.76 -2.82 -2.30
C VAL A 298 6.58 -3.51 -2.97
N THR A 299 6.19 -4.68 -2.46
CA THR A 299 5.11 -5.49 -3.04
C THR A 299 4.32 -6.24 -1.97
N SER A 300 3.09 -6.63 -2.30
CA SER A 300 2.28 -7.54 -1.48
C SER A 300 2.56 -9.02 -1.78
N GLU A 301 3.47 -9.33 -2.71
CA GLU A 301 3.87 -10.70 -3.01
C GLU A 301 4.48 -11.39 -1.79
N ASP A 302 4.34 -12.71 -1.78
CA ASP A 302 5.00 -13.55 -0.79
C ASP A 302 6.42 -13.87 -1.25
N GLY A 303 7.35 -13.93 -0.29
CA GLY A 303 8.67 -14.49 -0.53
C GLY A 303 8.71 -16.01 -0.41
N PRO A 304 9.90 -16.61 -0.42
CA PRO A 304 10.07 -18.02 -0.08
C PRO A 304 9.69 -18.27 1.39
N GLU A 305 9.35 -19.52 1.71
CA GLU A 305 9.07 -19.94 3.09
C GLU A 305 10.31 -19.78 3.97
N ALA A 306 10.15 -19.06 5.08
CA ALA A 306 11.22 -18.84 6.04
C ALA A 306 11.41 -20.09 6.91
N SER A 307 12.67 -20.39 7.26
CA SER A 307 12.94 -21.48 8.20
C SER A 307 12.40 -21.15 9.60
N PRO A 308 11.96 -22.16 10.37
CA PRO A 308 11.52 -21.95 11.76
C PRO A 308 12.57 -21.24 12.62
N ASP A 309 13.86 -21.57 12.44
CA ASP A 309 14.96 -20.92 13.16
C ASP A 309 15.12 -19.45 12.78
N SER A 310 14.98 -19.10 11.50
CA SER A 310 15.03 -17.71 11.04
C SER A 310 13.90 -16.88 11.65
N LEU A 311 12.67 -17.42 11.65
CA LEU A 311 11.52 -16.74 12.26
C LEU A 311 11.68 -16.59 13.77
N LYS A 312 12.16 -17.62 14.46
CA LYS A 312 12.42 -17.59 15.91
C LYS A 312 13.50 -16.58 16.29
N ASN A 313 14.57 -16.48 15.50
CA ASN A 313 15.65 -15.54 15.74
C ASN A 313 15.17 -14.08 15.58
N ILE A 314 14.50 -13.77 14.47
CA ILE A 314 13.93 -12.42 14.23
C ILE A 314 12.88 -12.09 15.30
N HIS A 315 12.01 -13.04 15.62
CA HIS A 315 10.99 -12.86 16.66
C HIS A 315 11.62 -12.50 18.00
N SER A 316 12.65 -13.25 18.41
CA SER A 316 13.38 -13.01 19.65
C SER A 316 14.00 -11.61 19.68
N GLN A 317 14.59 -11.14 18.57
CA GLN A 317 15.11 -9.76 18.47
C GLN A 317 14.01 -8.71 18.68
N ILE A 318 12.81 -8.94 18.15
CA ILE A 318 11.69 -7.99 18.24
C ILE A 318 11.04 -7.97 19.63
N ILE A 319 10.99 -9.12 20.33
CA ILE A 319 10.31 -9.21 21.63
C ILE A 319 11.23 -9.00 22.83
N GLN A 320 12.55 -9.16 22.68
CA GLN A 320 13.52 -8.90 23.75
C GLN A 320 13.46 -7.42 24.14
N SER A 321 13.39 -7.14 25.45
CA SER A 321 13.23 -5.81 26.06
C SER A 321 14.46 -4.94 25.95
#